data_AF-A0A426TTJ7-F1
#
_entry.id   AF-A0A426TTJ7-F1
#
_cell.length_a   1.000
_cell.length_b   1.000
_cell.length_c   1.000
_cell.angle_alpha   90.00
_cell.angle_beta   90.00
_cell.angle_gamma   90.00
#
_symmetry.space_group_name_H-M   'P 1'
#
loop_
_entity.id
_entity.type
_entity.pdbx_description
1 polymer ?
#
loop_
_entity_poly.entity_id
_entity_poly.type
_entity_poly.pdbx_seq_one_letter_code
_entity_poly.pdbx_strand_id
1 'polypeptide(L)' 'MLHHSIFWLVALIFVCGQALLIHAAWRLRRAPAPPPPGVPQSPANTDFAWTLATAALTALLFYGVYLALP' A
#
# COMPACT_ATOMS: atom_id res chain seq x y z
N MET A 1 -16.57 -2.05 -22.50
CA MET A 1 -15.21 -1.68 -22.98
C MET A 1 -14.59 -0.55 -22.16
N LEU A 2 -15.13 0.67 -22.14
CA LEU A 2 -14.55 1.81 -21.39
C LEU A 2 -14.36 1.53 -19.88
N HIS A 3 -15.38 1.01 -19.21
CA HIS A 3 -15.40 0.61 -17.79
C HIS A 3 -14.23 -0.32 -17.43
N HIS A 4 -13.98 -1.32 -18.28
CA HIS A 4 -12.88 -2.26 -18.12
C HIS A 4 -11.52 -1.58 -18.25
N SER A 5 -11.36 -0.70 -19.24
CA SER A 5 -10.12 0.08 -19.43
C SER A 5 -9.84 1.00 -18.24
N ILE A 6 -10.87 1.67 -17.72
CA ILE A 6 -10.76 2.51 -16.52
C ILE A 6 -10.36 1.66 -15.31
N PHE A 7 -11.04 0.53 -15.09
CA PHE A 7 -10.72 -0.38 -13.99
C PHE A 7 -9.24 -0.78 -14.00
N TRP A 8 -8.73 -1.24 -15.14
CA TRP A 8 -7.33 -1.68 -15.25
C TRP A 8 -6.33 -0.53 -15.09
N LEU A 9 -6.66 0.68 -15.55
CA LEU A 9 -5.83 1.85 -15.32
C LEU A 9 -5.72 2.18 -13.83
N VAL A 10 -6.85 2.18 -13.11
CA VAL A 10 -6.86 2.46 -11.66
C VAL A 10 -6.15 1.33 -10.91
N ALA A 11 -6.34 0.07 -11.30
CA ALA A 11 -5.65 -1.07 -10.73
C ALA A 11 -4.12 -0.96 -10.90
N LEU A 12 -3.65 -0.52 -12.08
CA LEU A 12 -2.23 -0.27 -12.33
C LEU A 12 -1.68 0.82 -11.41
N ILE A 13 -2.38 1.96 -11.30
CA ILE A 13 -1.99 3.06 -10.41
C ILE A 13 -1.90 2.58 -8.96
N PHE A 14 -2.89 1.80 -8.52
CA PHE A 14 -2.91 1.21 -7.20
C PHE A 14 -1.71 0.29 -6.96
N VAL A 15 -1.42 -0.63 -7.88
CA VAL A 15 -0.29 -1.57 -7.76
C VAL A 15 1.04 -0.82 -7.70
N CYS A 16 1.25 0.16 -8.58
CA CYS A 16 2.47 0.98 -8.57
C CYS A 16 2.60 1.79 -7.28
N GLY A 17 1.52 2.43 -6.83
CA GLY A 17 1.51 3.21 -5.60
C GLY A 17 1.80 2.35 -4.37
N GLN A 18 1.13 1.20 -4.23
CA GLN A 18 1.35 0.30 -3.10
C GLN A 18 2.75 -0.32 -3.12
N ALA A 19 3.30 -0.66 -4.30
CA ALA A 19 4.66 -1.15 -4.40
C ALA A 19 5.67 -0.14 -3.84
N LEU A 20 5.51 1.15 -4.16
CA LEU A 20 6.36 2.22 -3.63
C LEU A 20 6.20 2.38 -2.11
N LEU A 21 4.97 2.37 -1.59
CA LEU A 21 4.71 2.51 -0.15
C LEU A 21 5.26 1.33 0.65
N ILE A 22 5.01 0.10 0.19
CA ILE A 22 5.51 -1.12 0.83
C ILE A 22 7.05 -1.12 0.80
N HIS A 23 7.66 -0.72 -0.31
CA HIS A 23 9.12 -0.62 -0.41
C HIS A 23 9.69 0.42 0.57
N ALA A 24 9.07 1.60 0.66
CA ALA A 24 9.49 2.65 1.59
C ALA A 24 9.36 2.20 3.05
N ALA A 25 8.22 1.62 3.42
CA ALA A 25 7.98 1.09 4.76
C ALA A 25 8.96 -0.03 5.13
N TRP A 26 9.24 -0.94 4.19
CA TRP A 26 10.22 -2.01 4.37
C TRP A 26 11.63 -1.48 4.58
N ARG A 27 12.03 -0.46 3.80
CA ARG A 27 13.33 0.20 3.94
C ARG A 27 13.45 0.91 5.28
N LEU A 28 12.42 1.65 5.71
CA LEU A 28 12.40 2.35 6.99
C LEU A 28 12.46 1.40 8.18
N ARG A 29 11.76 0.26 8.10
CA ARG A 29 11.82 -0.81 9.11
C ARG A 29 13.22 -1.38 9.32
N ARG A 30 14.08 -1.28 8.30
CA ARG A 30 15.48 -1.75 8.34
C ARG A 30 16.50 -0.64 8.57
N ALA A 31 16.06 0.61 8.77
CA ALA A 31 16.97 1.73 8.93
C ALA A 31 17.80 1.57 10.23
N PRO A 32 19.14 1.58 10.15
CA PRO A 32 20.00 1.38 11.32
C PRO A 32 20.18 2.65 12.17
N ALA A 33 19.74 3.81 11.68
CA ALA A 33 19.94 5.08 12.38
C ALA A 33 18.76 5.37 13.33
N PRO A 34 19.00 5.51 14.65
CA PRO A 34 17.98 6.00 15.56
C PRO A 34 17.60 7.44 15.18
N PRO A 35 16.31 7.79 15.16
CA PRO A 35 15.86 9.15 14.91
C PRO A 35 16.42 10.16 15.92
N PRO A 36 16.40 11.47 15.59
CA PRO A 36 16.83 12.52 16.51
C PRO A 36 16.08 12.46 17.85
N PRO A 37 16.70 12.87 18.97
CA PRO A 37 16.03 12.94 20.27
C PRO A 37 14.81 13.87 20.21
N GLY A 38 13.71 13.48 20.88
CA GLY A 38 12.49 14.28 20.96
C GLY A 38 11.51 14.12 19.80
N VAL A 39 11.83 13.30 18.78
CA VAL A 39 10.90 12.95 17.71
C VAL A 39 10.04 11.76 18.13
N PRO A 40 8.70 11.86 18.18
CA PRO A 40 7.83 10.71 18.44
C PRO A 40 8.08 9.60 17.42
N GLN A 41 8.23 8.37 17.89
CA GLN A 41 8.48 7.21 17.04
C GLN A 41 7.30 6.25 17.12
N SER A 42 6.72 5.92 15.96
CA SER A 42 5.85 4.75 15.84
C SER A 42 6.72 3.50 15.64
N PRO A 43 6.32 2.32 16.17
CA PRO A 43 7.06 1.09 15.93
C PRO A 43 7.05 0.74 14.44
N ALA A 44 8.22 0.71 13.80
CA ALA A 44 8.32 0.52 12.36
C ALA A 44 7.73 -0.82 11.86
N ASN A 45 7.71 -1.85 12.71
CA ASN A 45 7.03 -3.12 12.41
C ASN A 45 5.50 -2.95 12.34
N THR A 46 4.93 -2.14 13.23
CA THR A 46 3.50 -1.83 13.26
C THR A 46 3.11 -1.00 12.05
N ASP A 47 3.89 0.03 11.70
CA ASP A 47 3.65 0.86 10.52
C ASP A 47 3.72 0.03 9.22
N PHE A 48 4.70 -0.88 9.13
CA PHE A 48 4.81 -1.80 8.01
C PHE A 48 3.61 -2.76 7.93
N ALA A 49 3.21 -3.35 9.06
CA ALA A 49 2.05 -4.24 9.11
C ALA A 49 0.76 -3.51 8.68
N TRP A 50 0.59 -2.26 9.10
CA TRP A 50 -0.53 -1.42 8.71
C TRP A 50 -0.53 -1.10 7.21
N THR A 51 0.65 -0.78 6.65
CA THR A 51 0.82 -0.56 5.21
C THR A 51 0.43 -1.81 4.41
N LEU A 52 0.83 -3.01 4.87
CA LEU A 52 0.47 -4.26 4.20
C LEU A 52 -1.03 -4.59 4.35
N ALA A 53 -1.60 -4.38 5.54
CA ALA A 53 -3.01 -4.63 5.81
C ALA A 53 -3.92 -3.74 4.95
N THR A 54 -3.60 -2.44 4.87
CA THR A 54 -4.33 -1.50 4.02
C THR A 54 -4.23 -1.86 2.54
N ALA A 55 -3.03 -2.21 2.05
CA ALA A 55 -2.85 -2.70 0.69
C ALA A 55 -3.72 -3.95 0.40
N ALA A 56 -3.73 -4.92 1.30
CA ALA A 56 -4.52 -6.14 1.16
C ALA A 56 -6.02 -5.86 1.14
N LEU A 57 -6.52 -5.01 2.04
CA LEU A 57 -7.93 -4.61 2.09
C LEU A 57 -8.34 -3.89 0.80
N THR A 58 -7.53 -2.96 0.30
CA THR A 58 -7.83 -2.29 -0.97
C THR A 58 -7.82 -3.26 -2.15
N ALA A 59 -6.90 -4.23 -2.18
CA ALA A 59 -6.88 -5.26 -3.22
C ALA A 59 -8.16 -6.13 -3.19
N LEU A 60 -8.67 -6.47 -2.00
CA LEU A 60 -9.94 -7.17 -1.85
C LEU A 60 -11.12 -6.35 -2.38
N LEU A 61 -11.12 -5.02 -2.15
CA LEU A 61 -12.12 -4.13 -2.74
C LEU A 61 -12.05 -4.11 -4.27
N PHE A 62 -10.85 -4.01 -4.86
CA PHE A 62 -10.67 -4.11 -6.31
C PHE A 62 -11.17 -5.44 -6.86
N TYR A 63 -10.89 -6.55 -6.18
CA TYR A 63 -11.38 -7.87 -6.55
C TYR A 63 -12.91 -7.93 -6.53
N GLY A 64 -13.55 -7.40 -5.48
CA GLY A 64 -15.00 -7.30 -5.40
C GLY A 64 -15.60 -6.47 -6.54
N VAL A 65 -14.99 -5.33 -6.88
CA VAL A 65 -15.42 -4.50 -8.01
C VAL A 65 -15.24 -5.23 -9.34
N TYR A 66 -14.13 -5.96 -9.52
CA TYR A 66 -13.87 -6.75 -10.73
C TYR A 66 -14.96 -7.80 -10.97
N LEU A 67 -15.41 -8.51 -9.93
CA LEU A 67 -16.48 -9.50 -10.05
C LEU A 67 -17.84 -8.88 -10.40
N ALA A 68 -18.04 -7.61 -10.07
CA ALA A 68 -19.26 -6.86 -10.37
C ALA A 68 -19.20 -6.10 -11.70
N LEU A 69 -18.09 -6.15 -12.44
CA LEU A 69 -17.96 -5.46 -13.72
C LEU A 69 -18.84 -6.14 -14.79
N PRO A 70 -19.66 -5.37 -15.54
CA PRO A 70 -20.54 -5.90 -16.59
C PRO A 70 -19.82 -6.15 -17.93
#